data_AF-A0A7S1ZVQ0-F1
#
_entry.id   AF-A0A7S1ZVQ0-F1
#
_cell.length_a   1.000
_cell.length_b   1.000
_cell.length_c   1.000
_cell.angle_alpha   90.00
_cell.angle_beta   90.00
_cell.angle_gamma   90.00
#
_symmetry.space_group_name_H-M   'P 1'
#
loop_
_entity.id
_entity.type
_entity.pdbx_description
1 polymer ?
#
loop_
_entity_poly.entity_id
_entity_poly.type
_entity_poly.pdbx_seq_one_letter_code
_entity_poly.pdbx_strand_id
1 'polypeptide(L)'
;WYYCSLSLFSFLAVKNDFDEAKLVRYEPWIHLGVLIVPFAMAIYGLCKHYYNPVGPWCWTSSFPLNCHKPGAPYECIHGEDIEPFIMTILAATFMFYAFSTTMMIAVYRVVKKRVKQTDMDGLVGKKLLIQHARMKKSR
;
A
#
# COMPACT_ATOMS: atom_id res chain seq x y z
N TRP A 1 1.91 -3.62 4.70
CA TRP A 1 1.74 -2.41 5.52
C TRP A 1 2.71 -1.30 5.11
N TYR A 2 4.02 -1.41 5.41
CA TYR A 2 5.01 -0.38 5.04
C TYR A 2 5.06 -0.03 3.53
N TYR A 3 5.03 -1.04 2.65
CA TYR A 3 5.01 -0.79 1.20
C TYR A 3 3.73 -0.08 0.71
N CYS A 4 2.61 -0.25 1.41
CA CYS A 4 1.35 0.44 1.10
C CYS A 4 1.42 1.91 1.49
N SER A 5 2.00 2.23 2.65
CA SER A 5 2.28 3.61 3.02
C SER A 5 3.26 4.27 2.06
N LEU A 6 4.31 3.55 1.64
CA LEU A 6 5.30 4.10 0.72
C LEU A 6 4.70 4.37 -0.67
N SER A 7 3.86 3.47 -1.18
CA SER A 7 3.19 3.65 -2.46
C SER A 7 2.15 4.78 -2.44
N LEU A 8 1.39 4.91 -1.35
CA LEU A 8 0.51 6.05 -1.13
C LEU A 8 1.31 7.36 -1.03
N PHE A 9 2.39 7.38 -0.26
CA PHE A 9 3.27 8.55 -0.12
C PHE A 9 3.84 8.98 -1.47
N SER A 10 4.32 8.01 -2.27
CA SER A 10 4.84 8.25 -3.62
C SER A 10 3.77 8.86 -4.54
N PHE A 11 2.54 8.36 -4.47
CA PHE A 11 1.41 8.93 -5.20
C PHE A 11 1.09 10.36 -4.75
N LEU A 12 1.03 10.62 -3.44
CA LEU A 12 0.80 11.96 -2.90
C LEU A 12 1.92 12.94 -3.27
N ALA A 13 3.17 12.49 -3.25
CA ALA A 13 4.33 13.29 -3.65
C ALA A 13 4.22 13.71 -5.11
N VAL A 14 3.99 12.76 -6.02
CA VAL A 14 3.84 13.07 -7.45
C VAL A 14 2.61 13.94 -7.71
N LYS A 15 1.48 13.68 -7.03
CA LYS A 15 0.25 14.46 -7.20
C LYS A 15 0.40 15.91 -6.73
N ASN A 16 1.16 16.14 -5.67
CA ASN A 16 1.36 17.46 -5.07
C ASN A 16 2.66 18.14 -5.52
N ASP A 17 3.25 17.71 -6.63
CA ASP A 17 4.49 18.31 -7.16
C ASP A 17 5.64 18.32 -6.16
N PHE A 18 5.71 17.29 -5.31
CA PHE A 18 6.70 17.15 -4.24
C PHE A 18 6.70 18.34 -3.24
N ASP A 19 5.56 19.01 -3.06
CA ASP A 19 5.37 20.06 -2.04
C ASP A 19 5.48 19.47 -0.62
N GLU A 20 6.64 19.65 -0.01
CA GLU A 20 6.98 19.16 1.33
C GLU A 20 5.97 19.64 2.40
N ALA A 21 5.52 20.89 2.32
CA ALA A 21 4.61 21.46 3.30
C ALA A 21 3.24 20.74 3.32
N LYS A 22 2.82 20.21 2.17
CA LYS A 22 1.63 19.34 2.09
C LYS A 22 1.94 17.92 2.56
N LEU A 23 3.10 17.36 2.20
CA LEU A 23 3.47 15.99 2.57
C LEU A 23 3.62 15.79 4.08
N VAL A 24 4.25 16.75 4.78
CA VAL A 24 4.41 16.74 6.23
C VAL A 24 3.06 16.65 6.96
N ARG A 25 1.99 17.21 6.38
CA ARG A 25 0.65 17.11 6.98
C ARG A 25 0.05 15.71 6.90
N TYR A 26 0.45 14.89 5.93
CA TYR A 26 -0.07 13.55 5.73
C TYR A 26 0.74 12.47 6.46
N GLU A 27 2.03 12.71 6.69
CA GLU A 27 2.94 11.75 7.31
C GLU A 27 2.45 11.17 8.66
N PRO A 28 1.99 11.97 9.64
CA PRO A 28 1.51 11.44 10.92
C PRO A 28 0.33 10.47 10.74
N TRP A 29 -0.58 10.77 9.81
CA TRP A 29 -1.75 9.93 9.53
C TRP A 29 -1.37 8.62 8.87
N ILE A 30 -0.37 8.63 7.98
CA ILE A 30 0.15 7.43 7.33
C ILE A 30 0.80 6.52 8.37
N HIS A 31 1.65 7.06 9.25
CA HIS A 31 2.27 6.29 10.33
C HIS A 31 1.24 5.73 11.31
N LEU A 32 0.28 6.56 11.72
CA LEU A 32 -0.79 6.14 12.62
C LEU A 32 -1.58 4.97 12.03
N GLY A 33 -1.97 5.05 10.76
CA GLY A 33 -2.70 3.97 10.08
C GLY A 33 -1.90 2.68 9.97
N VAL A 34 -0.61 2.76 9.66
CA VAL A 34 0.26 1.58 9.53
C VAL A 34 0.49 0.89 10.86
N LEU A 35 0.44 1.61 11.98
CA LEU A 35 0.65 1.05 13.32
C LEU A 35 -0.65 0.53 13.95
N ILE A 36 -1.75 1.29 13.84
CA ILE A 36 -3.01 0.94 14.51
C ILE A 36 -3.52 -0.43 14.07
N VAL A 37 -3.48 -0.73 12.78
CA VAL A 37 -4.13 -1.96 12.31
C VAL A 37 -3.39 -3.24 12.69
N PRO A 38 -2.06 -3.39 12.49
CA PRO A 38 -1.37 -4.58 12.99
C PRO A 38 -1.45 -4.68 14.52
N PHE A 39 -1.45 -3.55 15.24
CA PHE A 39 -1.62 -3.54 16.68
C PHE A 39 -3.03 -4.02 17.11
N ALA A 40 -4.08 -3.54 16.45
CA ALA A 40 -5.45 -3.99 16.68
C ALA A 40 -5.64 -5.47 16.34
N MET A 41 -5.05 -5.95 15.23
CA MET A 41 -5.05 -7.38 14.88
C MET A 41 -4.32 -8.22 15.91
N ALA A 42 -3.20 -7.73 16.45
CA ALA A 42 -2.44 -8.42 17.48
C ALA A 42 -3.21 -8.50 18.80
N ILE A 43 -3.80 -7.40 19.25
CA ILE A 43 -4.66 -7.38 20.45
C ILE A 43 -5.85 -8.33 20.27
N TYR A 44 -6.52 -8.27 19.11
CA TYR A 44 -7.64 -9.15 18.82
C TYR A 44 -7.24 -10.63 18.87
N GLY A 45 -6.13 -10.99 18.23
CA GLY A 45 -5.60 -12.36 18.27
C GLY A 45 -5.22 -12.81 19.68
N LEU A 46 -4.71 -11.90 20.51
CA LEU A 46 -4.37 -12.18 21.91
C LEU A 46 -5.63 -12.41 22.75
N CYS A 47 -6.64 -11.55 22.64
CA CYS A 47 -7.92 -11.71 23.34
C CYS A 47 -8.65 -13.01 22.95
N LYS A 48 -8.38 -13.54 21.76
CA LYS A 48 -8.94 -14.80 21.26
C LYS A 48 -8.06 -16.02 21.51
N HIS A 49 -6.92 -15.85 22.20
CA HIS A 49 -5.95 -16.91 22.45
C HIS A 49 -5.49 -17.65 21.18
N TYR A 50 -5.34 -16.92 20.07
CA TYR A 50 -4.90 -17.50 18.81
C TYR A 50 -3.38 -17.70 18.72
N TYR A 51 -2.61 -17.10 19.63
CA TYR A 51 -1.16 -17.27 19.69
C TYR A 51 -0.79 -18.50 20.52
N ASN A 52 -0.27 -19.52 19.84
CA ASN A 52 0.03 -20.82 20.43
C ASN A 52 1.44 -21.29 20.04
N PRO A 53 2.06 -22.18 20.84
CA PRO A 53 3.36 -22.74 20.50
C PRO A 53 3.27 -23.61 19.24
N VAL A 54 4.13 -23.32 18.27
CA VAL A 54 4.32 -24.07 17.02
C VAL A 54 5.80 -24.37 16.88
N GLY A 55 6.22 -25.53 17.39
CA GLY A 55 7.63 -25.88 17.51
C GLY A 55 8.35 -24.96 18.51
N PRO A 56 9.51 -24.37 18.16
CA PRO A 56 10.25 -23.47 19.06
C PRO A 56 9.72 -22.02 19.08
N TRP A 57 8.69 -21.70 18.28
CA TRP A 57 8.16 -20.34 18.13
C TRP A 57 6.69 -20.26 18.55
N CYS A 58 6.20 -19.05 18.82
CA CYS A 58 4.76 -18.80 18.95
C CYS A 58 4.21 -18.27 17.62
N TRP A 59 3.08 -18.83 17.18
CA TRP A 59 2.42 -18.41 15.95
C TRP A 59 0.91 -18.38 16.11
N THR A 60 0.22 -17.74 15.18
CA THR A 60 -1.23 -17.79 15.04
C THR A 60 -1.64 -19.20 14.61
N SER A 61 -1.99 -20.07 15.56
CA SER A 61 -2.32 -21.49 15.33
C SER A 61 -3.29 -22.01 16.38
N SER A 62 -3.99 -23.11 16.10
CA SER A 62 -4.79 -23.82 17.10
C SER A 62 -3.90 -24.70 18.00
N PHE A 63 -4.35 -24.98 19.23
CA PHE A 63 -3.64 -25.89 20.15
C PHE A 63 -4.60 -26.94 20.74
N PRO A 64 -4.29 -28.26 20.65
CA PRO A 64 -3.18 -28.87 19.92
C PRO A 64 -3.16 -28.55 18.40
N LEU A 65 -2.01 -28.72 17.75
CA LEU A 65 -1.87 -28.34 16.34
C LEU A 65 -2.90 -29.07 15.46
N ASN A 66 -3.66 -28.31 14.66
CA ASN A 66 -4.74 -28.82 13.80
C ASN A 66 -5.96 -29.44 14.53
N CYS A 67 -6.16 -29.20 15.83
CA CYS A 67 -7.34 -29.67 16.55
C CYS A 67 -8.67 -29.18 15.95
N HIS A 68 -8.68 -28.06 15.23
CA HIS A 68 -9.87 -27.45 14.63
C HIS A 68 -10.37 -28.21 13.38
N LYS A 69 -9.62 -29.19 12.87
CA LYS A 69 -9.97 -29.93 11.66
C LYS A 69 -10.97 -31.05 11.96
N PRO A 70 -11.90 -31.34 11.02
CA PRO A 70 -12.81 -32.47 11.18
C PRO A 70 -12.02 -33.78 11.28
N GLY A 71 -12.36 -34.61 12.27
CA GLY A 71 -11.67 -35.88 12.54
C GLY A 71 -10.41 -35.76 13.40
N ALA A 72 -10.16 -34.60 14.03
CA ALA A 72 -9.06 -34.47 14.98
C ALA A 72 -9.26 -35.40 16.19
N PRO A 73 -8.20 -36.08 16.67
CA PRO A 73 -8.29 -36.99 17.81
C PRO A 73 -8.42 -36.27 19.17
N TYR A 74 -8.25 -34.95 19.19
CA TYR A 74 -8.27 -34.13 20.40
C TYR A 74 -9.07 -32.86 20.17
N GLU A 75 -9.82 -32.42 21.18
CA GLU A 75 -10.53 -31.14 21.19
C GLU A 75 -9.54 -29.96 21.27
N CYS A 76 -9.93 -28.82 20.70
CA CYS A 76 -9.14 -27.60 20.81
C CYS A 76 -9.20 -27.01 22.20
N ILE A 77 -8.03 -26.80 22.81
CA ILE A 77 -7.87 -26.03 24.05
C ILE A 77 -7.89 -24.53 23.71
N HIS A 78 -7.26 -24.15 22.60
CA HIS A 78 -7.20 -22.78 22.11
C HIS A 78 -7.35 -22.70 20.59
N GLY A 79 -8.00 -21.63 20.10
CA GLY A 79 -8.09 -21.33 18.68
C GLY A 79 -9.09 -22.19 17.89
N GLU A 80 -10.25 -22.49 18.47
CA GLU A 80 -11.34 -23.22 17.82
C GLU A 80 -11.83 -22.51 16.53
N ASP A 81 -11.96 -21.19 16.57
CA ASP A 81 -12.38 -20.34 15.43
C ASP A 81 -11.22 -19.61 14.74
N ILE A 82 -10.06 -20.24 14.60
CA ILE A 82 -8.88 -19.55 14.06
C ILE A 82 -8.91 -19.34 12.53
N GLU A 83 -9.62 -20.20 11.81
CA GLU A 83 -9.65 -20.18 10.34
C GLU A 83 -10.19 -18.84 9.77
N PRO A 84 -11.34 -18.30 10.23
CA PRO A 84 -11.81 -16.98 9.79
C PRO A 84 -10.80 -15.87 10.06
N PHE A 85 -10.05 -15.93 11.16
CA PHE A 85 -9.03 -14.95 11.50
C PHE A 85 -7.84 -15.02 10.54
N ILE A 86 -7.33 -16.22 10.24
CA ILE A 86 -6.27 -16.44 9.25
C ILE A 86 -6.72 -15.95 7.87
N MET A 87 -7.93 -16.31 7.45
CA MET A 87 -8.49 -15.86 6.17
C MET A 87 -8.62 -14.33 6.10
N THR A 88 -8.99 -13.68 7.21
CA THR A 88 -9.05 -12.22 7.31
C THR A 88 -7.66 -11.59 7.13
N ILE A 89 -6.62 -12.13 7.77
CA ILE A 89 -5.23 -11.65 7.63
C ILE A 89 -4.74 -11.82 6.18
N LEU A 90 -5.02 -12.98 5.57
CA LEU A 90 -4.64 -13.26 4.19
C LEU A 90 -5.37 -12.32 3.21
N ALA A 91 -6.68 -12.15 3.35
CA ALA A 91 -7.47 -11.23 2.55
C ALA A 91 -6.97 -9.79 2.69
N ALA A 92 -6.69 -9.33 3.92
CA ALA A 92 -6.10 -8.02 4.16
C ALA A 92 -4.76 -7.87 3.43
N THR A 93 -3.89 -8.89 3.50
CA THR A 93 -2.60 -8.91 2.80
C THR A 93 -2.76 -8.77 1.29
N PHE A 94 -3.68 -9.51 0.67
CA PHE A 94 -3.97 -9.37 -0.77
C PHE A 94 -4.51 -7.99 -1.13
N MET A 95 -5.43 -7.45 -0.32
CA MET A 95 -5.94 -6.08 -0.52
C MET A 95 -4.83 -5.04 -0.47
N PHE A 96 -3.85 -5.20 0.43
CA PHE A 96 -2.69 -4.32 0.53
C PHE A 96 -1.78 -4.38 -0.71
N TYR A 97 -1.54 -5.57 -1.26
CA TYR A 97 -0.80 -5.72 -2.51
C TYR A 97 -1.53 -5.10 -3.70
N ALA A 98 -2.85 -5.33 -3.79
CA ALA A 98 -3.69 -4.73 -4.83
C ALA A 98 -3.65 -3.20 -4.74
N PHE A 99 -3.84 -2.65 -3.53
CA PHE A 99 -3.75 -1.21 -3.28
C PHE A 99 -2.40 -0.62 -3.69
N SER A 100 -1.29 -1.25 -3.27
CA SER A 100 0.06 -0.79 -3.63
C SER A 100 0.25 -0.78 -5.15
N THR A 101 -0.20 -1.83 -5.83
CA THR A 101 -0.14 -1.93 -7.30
C THR A 101 -0.96 -0.82 -7.96
N THR A 102 -2.18 -0.57 -7.49
CA THR A 102 -3.03 0.51 -8.00
C THR A 102 -2.39 1.88 -7.82
N MET A 103 -1.76 2.17 -6.67
CA MET A 103 -1.05 3.42 -6.43
C MET A 103 0.12 3.61 -7.40
N MET A 104 0.90 2.55 -7.67
CA MET A 104 2.01 2.62 -8.64
C MET A 104 1.54 2.81 -10.08
N ILE A 105 0.42 2.16 -10.46
CA ILE A 105 -0.22 2.41 -11.76
C ILE A 105 -0.68 3.88 -11.85
N ALA A 106 -1.25 4.44 -10.77
CA ALA A 106 -1.67 5.83 -10.73
C ALA A 106 -0.47 6.79 -10.89
N VAL A 107 0.63 6.56 -10.16
CA VAL A 107 1.88 7.30 -10.32
C VAL A 107 2.36 7.26 -11.76
N TYR A 108 2.47 6.06 -12.36
CA TYR A 108 2.91 5.90 -13.74
C TYR A 108 2.04 6.71 -14.71
N ARG A 109 0.71 6.67 -14.54
CA ARG A 109 -0.23 7.43 -15.39
C ARG A 109 -0.04 8.94 -15.25
N VAL A 110 0.15 9.45 -14.03
CA VAL A 110 0.39 10.88 -13.78
C VAL A 110 1.71 11.34 -14.41
N VAL A 111 2.79 10.59 -14.17
CA VAL A 111 4.11 10.90 -14.75
C VAL A 111 4.06 10.86 -16.28
N LYS A 112 3.48 9.81 -16.87
CA LYS A 112 3.33 9.69 -18.33
C LYS A 112 2.54 10.84 -18.93
N LYS A 113 1.49 11.32 -18.25
CA LYS A 113 0.71 12.48 -18.69
C LYS A 113 1.55 13.76 -18.69
N ARG A 114 2.34 13.99 -17.62
CA ARG A 114 3.22 15.15 -17.50
C ARG A 114 4.31 15.17 -18.55
N VAL A 115 5.00 14.05 -18.77
CA VAL A 115 6.04 13.92 -19.82
C VAL A 115 5.47 14.29 -21.19
N LYS A 116 4.29 13.77 -21.55
CA LYS A 116 3.62 14.12 -22.81
C LYS A 116 3.29 15.61 -22.93
N GLN A 117 2.91 16.26 -21.83
CA GLN A 117 2.63 17.69 -21.83
C GLN A 117 3.92 18.50 -22.06
N THR A 118 5.00 18.16 -21.35
CA THR A 118 6.31 18.80 -21.54
C THR A 118 6.83 18.67 -22.98
N ASP A 119 6.68 17.50 -23.60
CA ASP A 119 7.07 17.28 -25.00
C ASP A 119 6.26 18.16 -25.97
N MET A 120 4.95 18.28 -25.74
CA MET A 120 4.07 19.12 -26.56
C MET A 120 4.41 20.61 -26.40
N ASP A 121 4.65 21.08 -25.18
CA ASP A 121 5.03 22.47 -24.89
C ASP A 121 6.38 22.81 -25.55
N GLY A 122 7.35 21.89 -25.51
CA GLY A 122 8.62 22.03 -26.22
C GLY A 122 8.46 22.10 -27.73
N LEU A 123 7.53 21.34 -28.31
CA LEU A 123 7.24 21.38 -29.75
C LEU A 123 6.58 22.69 -30.16
N VAL A 124 5.63 23.20 -29.36
CA VAL A 124 4.98 24.49 -29.57
C VAL A 124 5.99 25.63 -29.47
N GLY A 125 6.86 25.61 -28.45
CA GLY A 125 7.94 26.59 -28.29
C GLY A 125 8.88 26.66 -29.49
N LYS A 126 9.31 25.51 -30.02
CA LYS A 126 10.13 25.45 -31.25
C LYS A 126 9.42 26.06 -32.46
N LYS A 127 8.12 25.83 -32.64
CA LYS A 127 7.34 26.41 -33.75
C LYS A 127 7.27 27.94 -33.67
N LEU A 128 7.04 28.48 -32.47
CA LEU A 128 7.00 29.94 -32.24
C LEU A 128 8.36 30.59 -32.53
N LEU A 129 9.47 29.97 -32.12
CA LEU A 129 10.82 30.45 -32.43
C LEU A 129 11.10 30.49 -33.94
N ILE A 130 10.70 29.46 -34.68
CA ILE A 130 10.87 29.41 -36.14
C ILE A 130 10.03 30.51 -36.82
N GLN A 131 8.79 30.75 -36.35
CA GLN A 131 7.94 31.82 -36.88
C GLN A 131 8.54 33.21 -36.63
N HIS A 132 9.02 33.48 -35.42
CA HIS A 132 9.70 34.74 -35.10
C HIS A 132 10.96 34.96 -35.95
N ALA A 133 11.77 33.92 -36.15
CA ALA A 133 12.97 34.01 -36.98
C ALA A 133 12.64 34.32 -38.45
N ARG A 134 11.53 33.77 -38.98
CA ARG A 134 11.05 34.07 -40.35
C ARG A 134 10.58 35.51 -40.50
N MET A 135 9.82 36.04 -39.53
CA MET A 135 9.36 37.43 -39.55
C MET A 135 10.51 38.45 -39.47
N LYS A 136 11.58 38.11 -38.74
CA LYS A 136 12.76 38.98 -38.64
C LYS A 136 13.58 39.03 -39.93
N LYS A 137 13.50 38.00 -40.79
CA LYS A 137 14.23 37.94 -42.07
C LYS A 137 13.50 38.64 -43.23
N SER A 138 12.21 38.96 -43.07
CA SER A 138 11.40 39.64 -44.10
C SER A 138 11.33 41.16 -43.93
N ARG A 139 12.10 41.73 -42.99
CA ARG A 139 12.32 43.16 -42.81
C ARG A 139 13.77 43.47 -43.11
#